data_AF-A0A3P7ID18-F1
#
_entry.id   AF-A0A3P7ID18-F1
#
_cell.length_a   1.000
_cell.length_b   1.000
_cell.length_c   1.000
_cell.angle_alpha   90.00
_cell.angle_beta   90.00
_cell.angle_gamma   90.00
#
_symmetry.space_group_name_H-M   'P 1'
#
loop_
_entity.id
_entity.type
_entity.pdbx_description
1 polymer ?
#
loop_
_entity_poly.entity_id
_entity_poly.type
_entity_poly.pdbx_seq_one_letter_code
_entity_poly.pdbx_strand_id
1 'polypeptide(L)'
;MMERIIVLLRYIFAIPPTDRDGIRTATDSSSHDRLISAFLESGIEQVLIHIASQSKERDFHLSILVIFAMIIKEHNVEDVVVAGRDRTAAEKEEAEEKLREVVEAEKVRLEAQRRKILASRHSRFSGSYVVKGLSAVNKEKDMVVVK
;
A
#
# COMPACT_ATOMS: atom_id res chain seq x y z
N MET A 1 -37.90 2.76 7.95
CA MET A 1 -37.18 2.90 6.66
C MET A 1 -35.82 3.56 6.86
N MET A 2 -35.76 4.73 7.51
CA MET A 2 -34.51 5.42 7.92
C MET A 2 -33.49 4.51 8.61
N GLU A 3 -33.90 3.76 9.63
CA GLU A 3 -33.02 2.81 10.34
C GLU A 3 -32.35 1.80 9.39
N ARG A 4 -33.10 1.27 8.42
CA ARG A 4 -32.58 0.30 7.44
C ARG A 4 -31.55 0.93 6.52
N ILE A 5 -31.72 2.21 6.15
CA ILE A 5 -30.76 2.95 5.34
C ILE A 5 -29.47 3.18 6.12
N ILE A 6 -29.56 3.61 7.38
CA ILE A 6 -28.39 3.85 8.24
C ILE A 6 -27.64 2.54 8.50
N VAL A 7 -28.36 1.44 8.77
CA VAL A 7 -27.75 0.11 8.94
C VAL A 7 -27.06 -0.36 7.66
N LEU A 8 -27.67 -0.12 6.49
CA LEU A 8 -27.04 -0.45 5.21
C LEU A 8 -25.74 0.33 5.00
N LEU A 9 -25.75 1.64 5.22
CA LEU A 9 -24.55 2.48 5.14
C LEU A 9 -23.45 1.98 6.09
N ARG A 10 -23.83 1.63 7.32
CA ARG A 10 -22.91 1.02 8.28
C ARG A 10 -22.31 -0.28 7.75
N TYR A 11 -23.11 -1.16 7.14
CA TYR A 11 -22.58 -2.40 6.59
C TYR A 11 -21.66 -2.17 5.39
N ILE A 12 -21.94 -1.20 4.53
CA ILE A 12 -21.09 -0.89 3.38
C ILE A 12 -19.70 -0.45 3.85
N PHE A 13 -19.62 0.47 4.84
CA PHE A 13 -18.34 0.92 5.40
C PHE A 13 -17.65 -0.10 6.33
N ALA A 14 -18.35 -1.16 6.74
CA ALA A 14 -17.77 -2.23 7.54
C ALA A 14 -17.06 -3.30 6.71
N ILE A 15 -17.18 -3.27 5.38
CA ILE A 15 -16.52 -4.23 4.49
C ILE A 15 -15.01 -3.97 4.56
N PRO A 16 -14.20 -4.97 4.96
CA PRO A 16 -12.75 -4.79 5.05
C PRO A 16 -12.13 -4.64 3.65
N PRO A 17 -10.96 -3.98 3.55
CA PRO A 17 -10.21 -3.90 2.30
C PRO A 17 -9.88 -5.30 1.78
N THR A 18 -9.92 -5.43 0.46
CA THR A 18 -9.67 -6.70 -0.25
C THR A 18 -8.21 -6.81 -0.68
N ASP A 19 -7.72 -8.01 -1.01
CA ASP A 19 -6.33 -8.20 -1.48
C ASP A 19 -6.02 -7.38 -2.76
N ARG A 20 -7.05 -7.04 -3.54
CA ARG A 20 -6.92 -6.16 -4.71
C ARG A 20 -6.57 -4.72 -4.34
N ASP A 21 -6.97 -4.27 -3.16
CA ASP A 21 -6.59 -2.96 -2.63
C ASP A 21 -5.09 -2.88 -2.30
N GLY A 22 -4.39 -4.01 -2.15
CA GLY A 22 -2.93 -4.05 -1.97
C GLY A 22 -2.13 -4.00 -3.27
N ILE A 23 -2.73 -4.35 -4.42
CA ILE A 23 -2.05 -4.42 -5.72
C ILE A 23 -2.38 -3.15 -6.50
N ARG A 24 -1.70 -2.05 -6.17
CA ARG A 24 -2.01 -0.72 -6.69
C ARG A 24 -0.98 -0.21 -7.70
N THR A 25 -1.46 0.26 -8.85
CA THR A 25 -0.76 1.23 -9.70
C THR A 25 -0.95 2.64 -9.16
N ALA A 26 -0.02 3.57 -9.41
CA ALA A 26 -0.01 4.93 -8.87
C ALA A 26 -1.28 5.78 -9.17
N THR A 27 -2.16 5.30 -10.06
CA THR A 27 -3.37 5.97 -10.50
C THR A 27 -4.66 5.40 -9.90
N ASP A 28 -4.59 4.30 -9.14
CA ASP A 28 -5.79 3.59 -8.67
C ASP A 28 -6.13 3.97 -7.23
N SER A 29 -7.32 4.55 -7.03
CA SER A 29 -7.84 4.93 -5.71
C SER A 29 -8.40 3.72 -4.98
N SER A 30 -8.36 3.73 -3.65
CA SER A 30 -8.86 2.61 -2.86
C SER A 30 -10.34 2.37 -3.07
N SER A 31 -10.79 1.12 -2.96
CA SER A 31 -12.23 0.82 -2.94
C SER A 31 -12.93 1.64 -1.84
N HIS A 32 -12.27 1.81 -0.70
CA HIS A 32 -12.71 2.68 0.38
C HIS A 32 -12.73 4.16 0.01
N ASP A 33 -11.67 4.67 -0.64
CA ASP A 33 -11.60 6.08 -1.08
C ASP A 33 -12.68 6.38 -2.11
N ARG A 34 -12.91 5.47 -3.06
CA ARG A 34 -13.98 5.59 -4.07
C ARG A 34 -15.36 5.61 -3.43
N LEU A 35 -15.56 4.79 -2.41
CA LEU A 35 -16.79 4.79 -1.62
C LEU A 35 -16.98 6.13 -0.89
N ILE A 36 -15.92 6.68 -0.30
CA ILE A 36 -15.97 7.99 0.35
C ILE A 36 -16.27 9.09 -0.68
N SER A 37 -15.59 9.10 -1.83
CA SER A 37 -15.87 10.07 -2.90
C SER A 37 -17.33 10.01 -3.32
N ALA A 38 -17.87 8.83 -3.59
CA ALA A 38 -19.28 8.66 -3.95
C ALA A 38 -20.23 9.09 -2.81
N PHE A 39 -19.87 8.78 -1.56
CA PHE A 39 -20.62 9.18 -0.38
C PHE A 39 -20.70 10.71 -0.25
N LEU A 40 -19.58 11.42 -0.43
CA LEU A 40 -19.52 12.89 -0.40
C LEU A 40 -20.20 13.53 -1.61
N GLU A 41 -20.01 12.99 -2.82
CA GLU A 41 -20.67 13.47 -4.03
C GLU A 41 -22.20 13.33 -3.96
N SER A 42 -22.68 12.31 -3.25
CA SER A 42 -24.13 12.08 -3.08
C SER A 42 -24.83 13.07 -2.15
N GLY A 43 -24.09 13.78 -1.28
CA GLY A 43 -24.66 14.68 -0.26
C GLY A 43 -25.28 13.95 0.95
N ILE A 44 -25.16 12.62 1.04
CA ILE A 44 -25.70 11.84 2.17
C ILE A 44 -25.01 12.23 3.49
N GLU A 45 -23.74 12.64 3.45
CA GLU A 45 -22.98 13.10 4.61
C GLU A 45 -23.66 14.28 5.31
N GLN A 46 -24.19 15.24 4.53
CA GLN A 46 -24.88 16.41 5.07
C GLN A 46 -26.17 16.00 5.79
N VAL A 47 -26.89 15.02 5.24
CA VAL A 47 -28.11 14.48 5.86
C VAL A 47 -27.77 13.77 7.18
N LEU A 48 -26.72 12.95 7.21
CA LEU A 48 -26.30 12.27 8.44
C LEU A 48 -25.82 13.26 9.51
N ILE A 49 -25.08 14.31 9.13
CA ILE A 49 -24.66 15.37 10.05
C ILE A 49 -25.90 16.11 10.60
N HIS A 50 -26.88 16.41 9.74
CA HIS A 50 -28.12 17.04 10.18
C HIS A 50 -28.86 16.18 11.21
N ILE A 51 -29.04 14.87 10.95
CA ILE A 51 -29.67 13.95 11.90
C ILE A 51 -28.89 13.89 13.22
N ALA A 52 -27.56 13.81 13.17
CA ALA A 52 -26.70 13.80 14.36
C ALA A 52 -26.83 15.09 15.19
N SER A 53 -27.08 16.24 14.55
CA SER A 53 -27.31 17.52 15.24
C SER A 53 -28.66 17.63 15.95
N GLN A 54 -29.64 16.78 15.61
CA GLN A 54 -30.98 16.85 16.17
C GLN A 54 -31.08 16.00 17.45
N SER A 55 -31.34 16.64 18.59
CA SER A 55 -31.48 15.96 19.89
C SER A 55 -32.69 14.99 19.95
N LYS A 56 -33.63 15.10 19.01
CA LYS A 56 -34.79 14.20 18.92
C LYS A 56 -34.46 12.85 18.29
N GLU A 57 -33.38 12.76 17.51
CA GLU A 57 -32.99 11.60 16.71
C GLU A 57 -31.92 10.74 17.41
N ARG A 58 -31.94 10.68 18.74
CA ARG A 58 -30.89 10.02 19.56
C ARG A 58 -30.67 8.56 19.23
N ASP A 59 -31.72 7.86 18.79
CA ASP A 59 -31.65 6.45 18.43
C ASP A 59 -30.68 6.18 17.27
N PHE A 60 -30.41 7.19 16.43
CA PHE A 60 -29.50 7.08 15.30
C PHE A 60 -28.08 7.56 15.59
N HIS A 61 -27.85 8.32 16.66
CA HIS A 61 -26.57 8.97 16.95
C HIS A 61 -25.42 7.98 17.03
N LEU A 62 -25.60 6.85 17.73
CA LEU A 62 -24.57 5.83 17.84
C LEU A 62 -24.24 5.20 16.49
N SER A 63 -25.26 4.90 15.68
CA SER A 63 -25.06 4.29 14.36
C SER A 63 -24.34 5.25 13.41
N ILE A 64 -24.67 6.54 13.45
CA ILE A 64 -24.02 7.58 12.66
C ILE A 64 -22.56 7.75 13.11
N LEU A 65 -22.30 7.78 14.42
CA LEU A 65 -20.95 7.84 14.96
C LEU A 65 -20.10 6.66 14.48
N VAL A 66 -20.65 5.44 14.47
CA VAL A 66 -19.94 4.25 13.98
C VAL A 66 -19.60 4.36 12.50
N ILE A 67 -20.49 4.92 11.66
CA ILE A 67 -20.21 5.16 10.23
C ILE A 67 -18.99 6.09 10.08
N PHE A 68 -19.00 7.25 10.76
CA PHE A 68 -17.86 8.18 10.71
C PHE A 68 -16.58 7.58 11.28
N ALA A 69 -16.67 6.79 12.35
CA ALA A 69 -15.53 6.10 12.92
C ALA A 69 -14.91 5.09 11.93
N MET A 70 -15.72 4.37 11.15
CA MET A 70 -15.21 3.45 10.12
C MET A 70 -14.52 4.19 8.98
N ILE A 71 -15.07 5.33 8.52
CA ILE A 71 -14.43 6.18 7.51
C ILE A 71 -13.05 6.65 7.96
N ILE A 72 -12.93 7.11 9.21
CA ILE A 72 -11.67 7.65 9.75
C ILE A 72 -10.67 6.52 10.05
N LYS A 73 -11.14 5.33 10.43
CA LYS A 73 -10.29 4.19 10.81
C LYS A 73 -9.30 3.77 9.72
N GLU A 74 -9.66 3.93 8.45
CA GLU A 74 -8.76 3.57 7.33
C GLU A 74 -7.76 4.66 6.94
N HIS A 75 -7.85 5.85 7.55
CA HIS A 75 -6.95 6.97 7.29
C HIS A 75 -5.88 7.08 8.36
N ASN A 76 -4.68 7.47 7.94
CA ASN A 76 -3.64 7.82 8.88
C ASN A 76 -3.85 9.23 9.44
N VAL A 77 -3.69 9.41 10.74
CA VAL A 77 -4.04 10.67 11.42
C VAL A 77 -3.15 11.82 10.94
N GLU A 78 -1.87 11.56 10.72
CA GLU A 78 -0.91 12.55 10.22
C GLU A 78 -1.31 13.05 8.83
N ASP A 79 -1.78 12.17 7.96
CA ASP A 79 -2.22 12.52 6.61
C ASP A 79 -3.48 13.39 6.64
N VAL A 80 -4.42 13.09 7.55
CA VAL A 80 -5.66 13.88 7.72
C VAL A 80 -5.38 15.26 8.28
N VAL A 81 -4.44 15.41 9.21
CA VAL A 81 -4.05 16.73 9.77
C VAL A 81 -3.39 17.61 8.71
N VAL A 82 -2.64 16.98 7.79
CA VAL A 82 -2.00 17.67 6.67
C VAL A 82 -2.97 17.89 5.50
N ALA A 83 -4.05 17.10 5.40
CA ALA A 83 -5.03 17.22 4.33
C ALA A 83 -5.69 18.61 4.33
N GLY A 84 -5.69 19.27 3.16
CA GLY A 84 -6.30 20.59 2.98
C GLY A 84 -5.43 21.78 3.37
N ARG A 85 -4.23 21.58 3.94
CA ARG A 85 -3.25 22.66 4.10
C ARG A 85 -2.40 22.79 2.84
N ASP A 86 -2.16 24.03 2.41
CA ASP A 86 -1.18 24.27 1.36
C ASP A 86 0.21 23.93 1.89
N ARG A 87 0.85 22.95 1.26
CA ARG A 87 2.22 22.57 1.59
C ARG A 87 3.17 23.70 1.23
N THR A 88 4.06 24.03 2.16
CA THR A 88 5.10 25.04 1.93
C THR A 88 6.08 24.57 0.84
N ALA A 89 6.80 25.51 0.21
CA ALA A 89 7.80 25.16 -0.80
C ALA A 89 8.88 24.22 -0.26
N ALA A 90 9.34 24.47 0.98
CA ALA A 90 10.32 23.62 1.66
C ALA A 90 9.81 22.19 1.90
N GLU A 91 8.57 22.01 2.36
CA GLU A 91 7.99 20.67 2.57
C GLU A 91 7.77 19.90 1.26
N LYS A 92 7.59 20.60 0.14
CA LYS A 92 7.50 19.97 -1.19
C LYS A 92 8.88 19.50 -1.63
N GLU A 93 9.90 20.34 -1.49
CA GLU A 93 11.29 20.01 -1.82
C GLU A 93 11.80 18.82 -0.99
N GLU A 94 11.58 18.84 0.32
CA GLU A 94 11.97 17.74 1.21
C GLU A 94 11.30 16.40 0.81
N ALA A 95 10.02 16.43 0.42
CA ALA A 95 9.34 15.22 -0.01
C ALA A 95 9.82 14.74 -1.39
N GLU A 96 10.20 15.65 -2.28
CA GLU A 96 10.81 15.28 -3.56
C GLU A 96 12.18 14.63 -3.35
N GLU A 97 12.97 15.16 -2.42
CA GLU A 97 14.27 14.57 -2.04
C GLU A 97 14.08 13.17 -1.45
N LYS A 98 13.17 12.99 -0.47
CA LYS A 98 12.84 11.67 0.09
C LYS A 98 12.35 10.70 -0.99
N LEU A 99 11.55 11.16 -1.94
CA LEU A 99 11.10 10.33 -3.06
C LEU A 99 12.27 9.90 -3.95
N ARG A 100 13.21 10.81 -4.25
CA ARG A 100 14.41 10.49 -5.02
C ARG A 100 15.26 9.44 -4.31
N GLU A 101 15.48 9.58 -3.01
CA GLU A 101 16.23 8.61 -2.20
C GLU A 101 15.62 7.20 -2.27
N VAL A 102 14.29 7.10 -2.09
CA VAL A 102 13.57 5.80 -2.17
C VAL A 102 13.69 5.20 -3.58
N VAL A 103 13.53 6.01 -4.62
CA VAL A 103 13.65 5.56 -6.01
C VAL A 103 15.06 5.08 -6.33
N GLU A 104 16.09 5.78 -5.87
CA GLU A 104 17.49 5.38 -6.06
C GLU A 104 17.83 4.08 -5.32
N ALA A 105 17.37 3.95 -4.07
CA ALA A 105 17.54 2.72 -3.28
C ALA A 105 16.90 1.51 -3.97
N GLU A 106 15.66 1.65 -4.47
CA GLU A 106 14.98 0.58 -5.20
C GLU A 106 15.63 0.28 -6.56
N LYS A 107 16.16 1.29 -7.28
CA LYS A 107 16.95 1.05 -8.50
C LYS A 107 18.19 0.20 -8.21
N VAL A 108 18.98 0.55 -7.19
CA VAL A 108 20.17 -0.22 -6.81
C VAL A 108 19.81 -1.65 -6.42
N ARG A 109 18.71 -1.82 -5.67
CA ARG A 109 18.19 -3.14 -5.29
C ARG A 109 17.81 -3.98 -6.51
N LEU A 110 17.07 -3.40 -7.46
CA LEU A 110 16.67 -4.06 -8.71
C LEU A 110 17.88 -4.40 -9.59
N GLU A 111 18.87 -3.51 -9.69
CA GLU A 111 20.12 -3.77 -10.42
C GLU A 111 20.92 -4.90 -9.78
N ALA A 112 21.04 -4.94 -8.45
CA ALA A 112 21.67 -6.04 -7.74
C ALA A 112 20.95 -7.37 -7.98
N GLN A 113 19.62 -7.38 -7.97
CA GLN A 113 18.82 -8.55 -8.29
C GLN A 113 19.00 -8.99 -9.76
N ARG A 114 18.98 -8.05 -10.71
CA ARG A 114 19.26 -8.31 -12.12
C ARG A 114 20.65 -8.89 -12.32
N ARG A 115 21.68 -8.35 -11.66
CA ARG A 115 23.05 -8.90 -11.70
C ARG A 115 23.10 -10.34 -11.19
N LYS A 116 22.39 -10.67 -10.10
CA LYS A 116 22.31 -12.06 -9.59
C LYS A 116 21.66 -13.00 -10.59
N ILE A 117 20.55 -12.59 -11.21
CA ILE A 117 19.82 -13.39 -12.19
C ILE A 117 20.63 -13.55 -13.49
N LEU A 118 21.24 -12.48 -14.00
CA LEU A 118 22.05 -12.53 -15.22
C LEU A 118 23.40 -13.25 -15.02
N ALA A 119 23.97 -13.22 -13.80
CA ALA A 119 25.12 -14.04 -13.44
C ALA A 119 24.77 -15.53 -13.32
N SER A 120 23.50 -15.86 -13.08
CA SER A 120 22.95 -17.20 -13.19
C SER A 120 22.71 -17.51 -14.67
N ARG A 121 23.68 -18.19 -15.29
CA ARG A 121 23.48 -18.74 -16.64
C ARG A 121 22.26 -19.68 -16.63
N HIS A 122 21.61 -19.82 -17.78
CA HIS A 122 20.46 -20.72 -17.94
C HIS A 122 20.76 -22.11 -17.35
N SER A 123 19.80 -22.76 -16.69
CA SER A 123 19.98 -24.06 -15.99
C SER A 123 20.59 -25.16 -16.88
N ARG A 124 20.47 -25.06 -18.21
CA ARG A 124 21.08 -26.00 -19.18
C ARG A 124 22.50 -25.63 -19.63
N PHE A 125 23.04 -24.48 -19.23
CA PHE A 125 24.41 -24.09 -19.51
C PHE A 125 25.31 -24.60 -18.38
N SER A 126 25.71 -25.88 -18.49
CA SER A 126 26.64 -26.52 -17.56
C SER A 126 28.06 -26.04 -17.86
N GLY A 127 28.68 -25.35 -16.92
CA GLY A 127 30.10 -24.97 -16.99
C GLY A 127 30.89 -25.70 -15.92
N SER A 128 31.95 -26.40 -16.31
CA SER A 128 32.91 -27.00 -15.38
C SER A 128 34.20 -26.17 -15.38
N TYR A 129 34.79 -25.97 -14.21
CA TYR A 129 36.13 -25.37 -14.09
C TYR A 129 37.03 -26.26 -13.25
N VAL A 130 38.33 -26.20 -13.52
CA VAL A 130 39.36 -26.98 -12.80
C VAL A 130 40.07 -26.04 -11.83
N VAL A 131 39.99 -26.35 -10.54
CA VAL A 131 40.71 -25.64 -9.50
C VAL A 131 42.00 -26.40 -9.20
N LYS A 132 43.13 -25.75 -9.45
CA LYS A 132 44.48 -26.31 -9.20
C LYS A 132 44.96 -25.97 -7.80
N GLY A 133 45.65 -26.90 -7.14
CA GLY A 133 46.30 -26.67 -5.84
C GLY A 133 45.41 -26.94 -4.61
N LEU A 134 44.24 -27.55 -4.80
CA LEU A 134 43.43 -28.10 -3.71
C LEU A 134 43.84 -29.55 -3.42
N SER A 135 43.65 -30.02 -2.19
CA SER A 135 43.96 -31.42 -1.85
C SER A 135 42.95 -32.36 -2.51
N ALA A 136 43.20 -32.74 -3.76
CA ALA A 136 42.42 -33.72 -4.51
C ALA A 136 43.15 -35.08 -4.54
N VAL A 137 42.38 -36.14 -4.77
CA VAL A 137 42.88 -37.54 -4.74
C VAL A 137 43.75 -37.87 -5.97
N ASN A 138 43.79 -37.01 -6.99
CA ASN A 138 44.62 -37.21 -8.18
C ASN A 138 46.08 -36.76 -7.95
N LYS A 139 47.00 -37.29 -8.76
CA LYS A 139 48.44 -36.96 -8.68
C LYS A 139 48.72 -35.47 -8.90
N GLU A 140 47.87 -34.77 -9.66
CA GLU A 140 48.04 -33.36 -10.02
C GLU A 140 47.38 -32.38 -9.04
N LYS A 141 46.64 -32.87 -8.02
CA LYS A 141 45.90 -32.04 -7.05
C LYS A 141 44.90 -31.06 -7.69
N ASP A 142 44.25 -31.52 -8.75
CA ASP A 142 43.28 -30.76 -9.53
C ASP A 142 41.86 -31.24 -9.21
N MET A 143 40.97 -30.30 -8.84
CA MET A 143 39.57 -30.59 -8.54
C MET A 143 38.67 -30.00 -9.62
N VAL A 144 37.90 -30.85 -10.30
CA VAL A 144 36.89 -30.41 -11.27
C VAL A 144 35.61 -30.05 -10.52
N VAL A 145 35.20 -28.79 -10.59
CA VAL A 145 33.95 -28.31 -10.00
C VAL A 145 32.96 -28.04 -11.13
N VAL A 146 31.85 -28.78 -11.11
CA VAL A 146 30.72 -28.55 -12.01
C VAL A 146 29.78 -27.56 -11.33
N LYS A 147 29.43 -26.48 -12.03
CA LYS A 147 28.48 -25.47 -11.54
C LYS A 147 27.04 -25.87 -11.88
#